data_AF-A0A0Q6VXS1-F1
#
_entry.id   AF-A0A0Q6VXS1-F1
#
_cell.length_a   1.000
_cell.length_b   1.000
_cell.length_c   1.000
_cell.angle_alpha   90.00
_cell.angle_beta   90.00
_cell.angle_gamma   90.00
#
_symmetry.space_group_name_H-M   'P 1'
#
loop_
_entity.id
_entity.type
_entity.pdbx_description
1 polymer ?
#
loop_
_entity_poly.entity_id
_entity_poly.type
_entity_poly.pdbx_seq_one_letter_code
_entity_poly.pdbx_strand_id
1 'polypeptide(L)'
;MTSIEQRLLAVEQENARLRKRLSRQNGAWIAGLLLLAGGSAIAGASLKNAVFDSVRAKEVVIVDGKGIIRARLGGDLPDAVMAGGHVAKRGSKAAGMIIYDEEGIERGGYVTQDEGSNAMITLDSKHRMAALMVAGPDASQNSALTLITKDGGIELRSDGNGSRLSVTDKSGLAYQQPAITALKPETCANYKGLELKYPGKRICQARFSDAACKACLED
;
A
#
# COMPACT_ATOMS: atom_id res chain seq x y z
N MET A 1 50.29 68.43 24.62
CA MET A 1 49.61 67.58 23.61
C MET A 1 48.77 68.45 22.72
N THR A 2 48.86 68.28 21.40
CA THR A 2 48.06 69.03 20.43
C THR A 2 46.64 68.45 20.33
N SER A 3 45.65 69.25 19.91
CA SER A 3 44.26 68.81 19.69
C SER A 3 44.13 67.55 18.81
N ILE A 4 45.09 67.35 17.90
CA ILE A 4 45.15 66.21 16.99
C ILE A 4 45.53 64.92 17.74
N GLU A 5 46.49 64.97 18.66
CA GLU A 5 46.92 63.79 19.44
C GLU A 5 45.81 63.27 20.34
N GLN A 6 45.02 64.17 20.93
CA GLN A 6 43.86 63.80 21.76
C GLN A 6 42.77 63.12 20.93
N ARG A 7 42.51 63.61 19.72
CA ARG A 7 41.55 63.00 18.79
C ARG A 7 42.03 61.64 18.29
N LEU A 8 43.33 61.48 18.04
CA LEU A 8 43.91 60.20 17.63
C LEU A 8 43.76 59.12 18.71
N LEU A 9 44.11 59.45 19.96
CA LEU A 9 43.96 58.55 21.11
C LEU A 9 42.50 58.15 21.35
N ALA A 10 41.55 59.09 21.19
CA ALA A 10 40.12 58.79 21.32
C ALA A 10 39.65 57.78 20.26
N VAL A 11 40.07 57.96 19.01
CA VAL A 11 39.76 57.06 17.89
C VAL A 11 40.37 55.67 18.09
N GLU A 12 41.61 55.59 18.60
CA GLU A 12 42.26 54.31 18.92
C GLU A 12 41.53 53.55 20.03
N GLN A 13 41.12 54.25 21.09
CA GLN A 13 40.34 53.66 22.18
C GLN A 13 38.96 53.18 21.72
N GLU A 14 38.29 53.96 20.85
CA GLU A 14 36.99 53.60 20.31
C GLU A 14 37.09 52.40 19.36
N ASN A 15 38.12 52.35 18.51
CA ASN A 15 38.43 51.18 17.67
C ASN A 15 38.73 49.93 18.49
N ALA A 16 39.50 50.05 19.58
CA ALA A 16 39.79 48.94 20.47
C ALA A 16 38.51 48.39 21.13
N ARG A 17 37.59 49.28 21.54
CA ARG A 17 36.27 48.90 22.08
C ARG A 17 35.39 48.24 21.03
N LEU A 18 35.36 48.76 19.80
CA LEU A 18 34.60 48.19 18.67
C LEU A 18 35.11 46.79 18.32
N ARG A 19 36.43 46.58 18.21
CA ARG A 19 37.02 45.27 17.96
C ARG A 19 36.64 44.25 19.03
N LYS A 20 36.64 44.65 20.31
CA LYS A 20 36.25 43.77 21.43
C LYS A 20 34.75 43.44 21.41
N ARG A 21 33.89 44.36 20.99
CA ARG A 21 32.45 44.11 20.81
C ARG A 21 32.20 43.16 19.62
N LEU A 22 32.84 43.41 18.49
CA LEU A 22 32.75 42.55 17.30
C LEU A 22 33.25 41.13 17.58
N SER A 23 34.38 40.97 18.29
CA SER A 23 34.88 39.63 18.63
C SER A 23 33.93 38.87 19.56
N ARG A 24 33.29 39.56 20.52
CA ARG A 24 32.27 38.96 21.39
C ARG A 24 31.01 38.58 20.63
N GLN A 25 30.55 39.44 19.72
CA GLN A 25 29.37 39.19 18.91
C GLN A 25 29.60 38.03 17.94
N ASN A 26 30.75 38.00 17.25
CA ASN A 26 31.14 36.89 16.38
C ASN A 26 31.30 35.59 17.17
N GLY A 27 31.88 35.64 18.38
CA GLY A 27 31.98 34.49 19.27
C GLY A 27 30.61 33.93 19.67
N ALA A 28 29.66 34.81 19.99
CA ALA A 28 28.28 34.41 20.29
C ALA A 28 27.56 33.80 19.08
N TRP A 29 27.74 34.36 17.88
CA TRP A 29 27.20 33.80 16.64
C TRP A 29 27.77 32.42 16.33
N ILE A 30 29.09 32.24 16.44
CA ILE A 30 29.75 30.95 16.20
C ILE A 30 29.28 29.90 17.23
N ALA A 31 29.21 30.27 18.51
CA ALA A 31 28.71 29.38 19.56
C ALA A 31 27.24 28.96 19.32
N GLY A 32 26.39 29.91 18.92
CA GLY A 32 25.00 29.62 18.56
C GLY A 32 24.88 28.67 17.37
N LEU A 33 25.71 28.85 16.35
CA LEU A 33 25.73 27.98 15.16
C LEU A 33 26.20 26.56 15.50
N LEU A 34 27.21 26.43 16.37
CA LEU A 34 27.71 25.14 16.84
C LEU A 34 26.66 24.40 17.70
N LEU A 35 25.90 25.12 18.53
CA LEU A 35 24.82 24.53 19.34
C LEU A 35 23.67 24.00 18.45
N LEU A 36 23.30 24.73 17.40
CA LEU A 36 22.29 24.27 16.43
C LEU A 36 22.75 23.02 15.67
N ALA A 37 24.01 23.02 15.20
CA ALA A 37 24.57 21.87 14.49
C ALA A 37 24.70 20.64 15.40
N GLY A 38 25.16 20.83 16.64
CA GLY A 38 25.30 19.77 17.65
C GLY A 38 23.95 19.18 18.07
N GLY A 39 22.93 20.02 18.30
CA GLY A 39 21.58 19.57 18.66
C GLY A 39 20.94 18.69 17.59
N SER A 40 21.17 19.02 16.31
CA SER A 40 20.67 18.24 15.17
C SER A 40 21.27 16.84 15.09
N ALA A 41 22.57 16.72 15.37
CA ALA A 41 23.27 15.43 15.33
C ALA A 41 22.86 14.50 16.50
N ILE A 42 22.65 15.07 17.70
CA ILE A 42 22.25 14.30 18.89
C ILE A 42 20.81 13.79 18.75
N ALA A 43 19.89 14.62 18.25
CA ALA A 43 18.51 14.21 18.00
C ALA A 43 18.43 13.06 16.98
N GLY A 44 19.22 13.12 15.91
CA GLY A 44 19.29 12.05 14.91
C GLY A 44 19.86 10.72 15.44
N ALA A 45 20.83 10.77 16.35
CA ALA A 45 21.39 9.57 16.97
C ALA A 45 20.41 8.88 17.92
N SER A 46 19.63 9.66 18.69
CA SER A 46 18.61 9.13 19.60
C SER A 46 17.47 8.43 18.86
N LEU A 47 17.11 8.91 17.66
CA LEU A 47 16.07 8.30 16.82
C LEU A 47 16.43 6.94 16.25
N LYS A 48 17.74 6.64 16.04
CA LYS A 48 18.16 5.39 15.37
C LYS A 48 17.74 4.11 16.07
N ASN A 49 17.63 4.16 17.41
CA ASN A 49 17.24 3.02 18.23
C ASN A 49 16.03 3.35 19.11
N ALA A 50 15.27 4.39 18.74
CA ALA A 50 14.08 4.76 19.48
C ALA A 50 13.01 3.68 19.30
N VAL A 51 12.50 3.16 20.41
CA VAL A 51 11.31 2.32 20.45
C VAL A 51 10.14 3.22 20.74
N PHE A 52 9.11 3.13 19.90
CA PHE A 52 7.87 3.88 20.07
C PHE A 52 6.73 2.91 20.36
N ASP A 53 5.87 3.26 21.31
CA ASP A 53 4.65 2.48 21.58
C ASP A 53 3.67 2.55 20.40
N SER A 54 3.64 3.67 19.67
CA SER A 54 2.82 3.83 18.48
C SER A 54 3.43 4.79 17.47
N VAL A 55 3.20 4.53 16.19
CA VAL A 55 3.58 5.39 15.07
C VAL A 55 2.33 5.72 14.26
N ARG A 56 1.98 7.01 14.18
CA ARG A 56 0.91 7.51 13.30
C ARG A 56 1.53 8.08 12.05
N ALA A 57 1.37 7.38 10.94
CA ALA A 57 1.87 7.78 9.64
C ALA A 57 0.78 7.61 8.57
N LYS A 58 0.85 8.41 7.51
CA LYS A 58 0.05 8.16 6.30
C LYS A 58 0.63 7.00 5.49
N GLU A 59 1.95 6.88 5.54
CA GLU A 59 2.72 5.90 4.80
C GLU A 59 4.04 5.58 5.51
N VAL A 60 4.44 4.31 5.44
CA VAL A 60 5.77 3.81 5.77
C VAL A 60 6.31 3.09 4.53
N VAL A 61 7.45 3.56 4.01
CA VAL A 61 8.11 2.96 2.84
C VAL A 61 9.41 2.32 3.28
N ILE A 62 9.58 1.03 2.98
CA ILE A 62 10.83 0.30 3.20
C ILE A 62 11.62 0.32 1.90
N VAL A 63 12.85 0.82 1.98
CA VAL A 63 13.77 0.98 0.84
C VAL A 63 15.04 0.17 1.12
N ASP A 64 15.50 -0.61 0.14
CA ASP A 64 16.73 -1.38 0.28
C ASP A 64 18.00 -0.53 0.06
N GLY A 65 19.18 -1.16 0.19
CA GLY A 65 20.46 -0.49 0.02
C GLY A 65 20.74 0.05 -1.40
N LYS A 66 19.91 -0.30 -2.40
CA LYS A 66 20.00 0.21 -3.78
C LYS A 66 19.00 1.35 -4.04
N GLY A 67 18.20 1.74 -3.04
CA GLY A 67 17.16 2.73 -3.22
C GLY A 67 15.85 2.15 -3.78
N ILE A 68 15.70 0.83 -3.85
CA ILE A 68 14.49 0.18 -4.37
C ILE A 68 13.48 -0.03 -3.25
N ILE A 69 12.23 0.34 -3.49
CA ILE A 69 11.13 0.09 -2.55
C ILE A 69 10.88 -1.41 -2.45
N ARG A 70 10.84 -1.94 -1.22
CA ARG A 70 10.60 -3.36 -0.91
C ARG A 70 9.26 -3.62 -0.25
N ALA A 71 8.74 -2.63 0.47
CA ALA A 71 7.41 -2.68 1.03
C ALA A 71 6.85 -1.27 1.21
N ARG A 72 5.52 -1.17 1.17
CA ARG A 72 4.78 0.05 1.48
C ARG A 72 3.61 -0.30 2.38
N LEU A 73 3.51 0.35 3.54
CA LEU A 73 2.34 0.33 4.40
C LEU A 73 1.66 1.69 4.31
N GLY A 74 0.43 1.77 3.82
CA GLY A 74 -0.23 3.05 3.56
C GLY A 74 -1.74 3.02 3.79
N GLY A 75 -2.30 4.18 4.14
CA GLY A 75 -3.75 4.38 4.21
C GLY A 75 -4.41 4.66 2.86
N ASP A 76 -3.63 5.02 1.84
CA ASP A 76 -4.07 5.17 0.43
C ASP A 76 -2.92 4.65 -0.45
N LEU A 77 -3.03 3.40 -0.89
CA LEU A 77 -1.99 2.71 -1.64
C LEU A 77 -1.98 3.14 -3.12
N PRO A 78 -0.80 3.31 -3.74
CA PRO A 78 -0.71 3.68 -5.16
C PRO A 78 -1.16 2.53 -6.07
N ASP A 79 -1.41 2.86 -7.33
CA ASP A 79 -1.67 1.87 -8.39
C ASP A 79 -0.51 0.85 -8.52
N ALA A 80 -0.85 -0.36 -8.98
CA ALA A 80 0.08 -1.47 -9.01
C ALA A 80 1.09 -1.34 -10.14
N VAL A 81 2.38 -1.52 -9.85
CA VAL A 81 3.47 -1.51 -10.84
C VAL A 81 3.80 -2.94 -11.23
N MET A 82 3.60 -3.25 -12.51
CA MET A 82 3.86 -4.56 -13.12
C MET A 82 5.14 -4.54 -13.98
N ALA A 83 5.58 -5.72 -14.43
CA ALA A 83 6.73 -5.87 -15.32
C ALA A 83 6.65 -4.95 -16.55
N GLY A 84 7.81 -4.40 -16.95
CA GLY A 84 7.91 -3.47 -18.06
C GLY A 84 7.43 -2.05 -17.73
N GLY A 85 7.23 -1.73 -16.45
CA GLY A 85 6.80 -0.40 -15.99
C GLY A 85 5.31 -0.11 -16.22
N HIS A 86 4.50 -1.15 -16.49
CA HIS A 86 3.07 -0.99 -16.67
C HIS A 86 2.38 -0.71 -15.32
N VAL A 87 1.59 0.36 -15.27
CA VAL A 87 0.81 0.72 -14.07
C VAL A 87 -0.64 0.28 -14.26
N ALA A 88 -1.10 -0.64 -13.42
CA ALA A 88 -2.47 -1.13 -13.40
C ALA A 88 -3.28 -0.44 -12.30
N LYS A 89 -4.42 0.14 -12.68
CA LYS A 89 -5.34 0.76 -11.72
C LYS A 89 -5.90 -0.27 -10.75
N ARG A 90 -5.95 0.05 -9.46
CA ARG A 90 -6.46 -0.87 -8.41
C ARG A 90 -7.97 -1.13 -8.44
N GLY A 91 -8.73 -0.51 -9.35
CA GLY A 91 -10.18 -0.67 -9.45
C GLY A 91 -10.96 0.05 -8.34
N SER A 92 -10.45 0.01 -7.11
CA SER A 92 -10.91 0.78 -5.95
C SER A 92 -9.71 1.24 -5.11
N LYS A 93 -9.95 2.20 -4.20
CA LYS A 93 -8.94 2.61 -3.21
C LYS A 93 -8.67 1.47 -2.23
N ALA A 94 -7.41 1.36 -1.81
CA ALA A 94 -6.97 0.33 -0.88
C ALA A 94 -6.02 0.88 0.19
N ALA A 95 -6.09 0.29 1.37
CA ALA A 95 -5.18 0.52 2.48
C ALA A 95 -4.54 -0.80 2.91
N GLY A 96 -3.34 -0.75 3.49
CA GLY A 96 -2.64 -1.93 3.99
C GLY A 96 -1.18 -1.98 3.52
N MET A 97 -0.66 -3.19 3.33
CA MET A 97 0.74 -3.45 2.99
C MET A 97 0.88 -4.05 1.60
N ILE A 98 1.79 -3.51 0.79
CA ILE A 98 2.24 -4.07 -0.48
C ILE A 98 3.71 -4.46 -0.38
N ILE A 99 4.08 -5.57 -1.00
CA ILE A 99 5.46 -6.05 -1.10
C ILE A 99 5.97 -5.96 -2.55
N TYR A 100 7.25 -5.67 -2.70
CA TYR A 100 7.90 -5.47 -3.99
C TYR A 100 9.17 -6.33 -4.10
N ASP A 101 9.52 -6.72 -5.33
CA ASP A 101 10.76 -7.44 -5.63
C ASP A 101 11.96 -6.48 -5.85
N GLU A 102 13.11 -7.04 -6.25
CA GLU A 102 14.36 -6.30 -6.48
C GLU A 102 14.34 -5.33 -7.66
N GLU A 103 13.33 -5.45 -8.51
CA GLU A 103 13.09 -4.52 -9.62
C GLU A 103 12.07 -3.44 -9.23
N GLY A 104 11.53 -3.50 -8.01
CA GLY A 104 10.46 -2.61 -7.56
C GLY A 104 9.08 -2.98 -8.11
N ILE A 105 8.89 -4.23 -8.57
CA ILE A 105 7.62 -4.73 -9.10
C ILE A 105 6.79 -5.30 -7.95
N GLU A 106 5.49 -4.98 -7.93
CA GLU A 106 4.56 -5.47 -6.90
C GLU A 106 4.40 -6.99 -6.96
N ARG A 107 4.52 -7.65 -5.79
CA ARG A 107 4.45 -9.11 -5.62
C ARG A 107 3.27 -9.57 -4.78
N GLY A 108 2.36 -8.66 -4.47
CA GLY A 108 1.16 -8.89 -3.68
C GLY A 108 1.10 -8.01 -2.44
N GLY A 109 0.18 -8.34 -1.53
CA GLY A 109 -0.04 -7.53 -0.34
C GLY A 109 -1.08 -8.10 0.61
N TYR A 110 -1.23 -7.42 1.75
CA TYR A 110 -2.30 -7.60 2.71
C TYR A 110 -3.06 -6.28 2.82
N VAL A 111 -4.28 -6.24 2.26
CA VAL A 111 -4.98 -4.98 1.99
C VAL A 111 -6.46 -5.06 2.32
N THR A 112 -7.05 -3.91 2.61
CA THR A 112 -8.49 -3.68 2.65
C THR A 112 -8.89 -2.72 1.53
N GLN A 113 -10.03 -2.93 0.90
CA GLN A 113 -10.58 -2.00 -0.11
C GLN A 113 -11.70 -1.13 0.45
N ASP A 114 -11.77 0.11 -0.02
CA ASP A 114 -12.86 1.03 0.34
C ASP A 114 -14.21 0.56 -0.25
N GLU A 115 -14.15 0.01 -1.47
CA GLU A 115 -15.33 -0.55 -2.15
C GLU A 115 -15.47 -2.04 -1.84
N GLY A 116 -16.65 -2.42 -1.37
CA GLY A 116 -16.93 -3.81 -0.98
C GLY A 116 -16.30 -4.24 0.34
N SER A 117 -15.47 -3.40 0.97
CA SER A 117 -14.93 -3.58 2.33
C SER A 117 -14.26 -4.94 2.57
N ASN A 118 -13.70 -5.53 1.53
CA ASN A 118 -13.05 -6.83 1.61
C ASN A 118 -11.64 -6.70 2.21
N ALA A 119 -11.27 -7.66 3.05
CA ALA A 119 -9.87 -7.88 3.43
C ALA A 119 -9.27 -8.96 2.53
N MET A 120 -8.06 -8.72 2.00
CA MET A 120 -7.42 -9.59 1.03
C MET A 120 -5.96 -9.81 1.33
N ILE A 121 -5.48 -11.03 1.04
CA ILE A 121 -4.06 -11.35 0.90
C ILE A 121 -3.85 -11.79 -0.55
N THR A 122 -2.94 -11.14 -1.26
CA THR A 122 -2.61 -11.47 -2.65
C THR A 122 -1.16 -11.93 -2.77
N LEU A 123 -0.92 -12.82 -3.72
CA LEU A 123 0.41 -13.14 -4.20
C LEU A 123 0.43 -13.00 -5.72
N ASP A 124 1.35 -12.17 -6.19
CA ASP A 124 1.43 -11.80 -7.59
C ASP A 124 2.72 -12.34 -8.21
N SER A 125 2.58 -12.86 -9.44
CA SER A 125 3.71 -12.91 -10.36
C SER A 125 4.04 -11.50 -10.83
N LYS A 126 5.18 -11.30 -11.49
CA LYS A 126 5.54 -10.01 -12.10
C LYS A 126 4.51 -9.51 -13.14
N HIS A 127 3.58 -10.36 -13.59
CA HIS A 127 2.67 -10.08 -14.68
C HIS A 127 1.18 -10.12 -14.31
N ARG A 128 0.83 -10.85 -13.24
CA ARG A 128 -0.56 -11.11 -12.82
C ARG A 128 -0.62 -11.75 -11.45
N MET A 129 -1.76 -11.58 -10.80
CA MET A 129 -2.14 -12.29 -9.58
C MET A 129 -2.12 -13.81 -9.80
N ALA A 130 -1.48 -14.51 -8.86
CA ALA A 130 -1.34 -15.96 -8.83
C ALA A 130 -2.11 -16.60 -7.67
N ALA A 131 -2.30 -15.88 -6.56
CA ALA A 131 -3.17 -16.31 -5.47
C ALA A 131 -3.92 -15.13 -4.84
N LEU A 132 -5.11 -15.41 -4.34
CA LEU A 132 -5.97 -14.49 -3.61
C LEU A 132 -6.64 -15.21 -2.45
N MET A 133 -6.50 -14.68 -1.24
CA MET A 133 -7.38 -14.99 -0.12
C MET A 133 -8.23 -13.75 0.15
N VAL A 134 -9.53 -13.93 0.34
CA VAL A 134 -10.45 -12.83 0.58
C VAL A 134 -11.46 -13.19 1.67
N ALA A 135 -11.74 -12.21 2.53
CA ALA A 135 -12.85 -12.24 3.48
C ALA A 135 -13.79 -11.06 3.17
N GLY A 136 -15.08 -11.36 3.07
CA GLY A 136 -16.14 -10.38 2.90
C GLY A 136 -16.41 -9.60 4.18
N PRO A 137 -16.98 -8.39 4.08
CA PRO A 137 -17.31 -7.56 5.25
C PRO A 137 -18.58 -8.01 5.98
N ASP A 138 -19.34 -8.92 5.39
CA ASP A 138 -20.70 -9.21 5.80
C ASP A 138 -20.75 -10.20 6.97
N ALA A 139 -21.82 -10.10 7.77
CA ALA A 139 -22.03 -10.97 8.93
C ALA A 139 -22.11 -12.46 8.57
N SER A 140 -22.28 -12.78 7.28
CA SER A 140 -22.29 -14.14 6.75
C SER A 140 -20.90 -14.80 6.74
N GLN A 141 -19.83 -14.02 6.98
CA GLN A 141 -18.44 -14.49 7.04
C GLN A 141 -18.00 -15.20 5.74
N ASN A 142 -18.43 -14.65 4.60
CA ASN A 142 -18.03 -15.15 3.30
C ASN A 142 -16.51 -15.09 3.13
N SER A 143 -15.90 -16.18 2.65
CA SER A 143 -14.47 -16.22 2.38
C SER A 143 -14.13 -17.08 1.17
N ALA A 144 -13.00 -16.79 0.55
CA ALA A 144 -12.45 -17.60 -0.53
C ALA A 144 -10.92 -17.59 -0.55
N LEU A 145 -10.36 -18.69 -1.04
CA LEU A 145 -8.96 -18.84 -1.41
C LEU A 145 -8.92 -19.32 -2.86
N THR A 146 -8.23 -18.58 -3.72
CA THR A 146 -8.11 -18.85 -5.15
C THR A 146 -6.64 -18.97 -5.54
N LEU A 147 -6.30 -20.01 -6.29
CA LEU A 147 -5.03 -20.17 -7.00
C LEU A 147 -5.30 -20.04 -8.50
N ILE A 148 -4.56 -19.18 -9.17
CA ILE A 148 -4.85 -18.73 -10.53
C ILE A 148 -3.66 -19.05 -11.43
N THR A 149 -3.95 -19.66 -12.58
CA THR A 149 -2.99 -19.85 -13.68
C THR A 149 -3.45 -19.10 -14.93
N LYS A 150 -2.69 -19.22 -16.02
CA LYS A 150 -3.12 -18.67 -17.31
C LYS A 150 -4.39 -19.32 -17.84
N ASP A 151 -4.55 -20.61 -17.58
CA ASP A 151 -5.48 -21.47 -18.29
C ASP A 151 -6.63 -21.98 -17.41
N GLY A 152 -6.67 -21.55 -16.14
CA GLY A 152 -7.64 -22.03 -15.16
C GLY A 152 -7.28 -21.65 -13.73
N GLY A 153 -7.91 -22.31 -12.78
CA GLY A 153 -7.64 -22.09 -11.36
C GLY A 153 -8.34 -23.08 -10.44
N ILE A 154 -8.03 -22.96 -9.16
CA ILE A 154 -8.68 -23.69 -8.08
C ILE A 154 -9.20 -22.68 -7.08
N GLU A 155 -10.44 -22.85 -6.63
CA GLU A 155 -11.07 -22.00 -5.63
C GLU A 155 -11.64 -22.86 -4.50
N LEU A 156 -11.24 -22.55 -3.27
CA LEU A 156 -11.93 -22.96 -2.06
C LEU A 156 -12.78 -21.78 -1.61
N ARG A 157 -14.07 -21.99 -1.39
CA ARG A 157 -15.00 -20.93 -1.02
C ARG A 157 -15.94 -21.41 0.07
N SER A 158 -16.26 -20.52 1.00
CA SER A 158 -17.35 -20.69 1.95
C SER A 158 -18.21 -19.44 1.88
N ASP A 159 -19.42 -19.57 1.36
CA ASP A 159 -20.34 -18.45 1.22
C ASP A 159 -21.80 -18.85 1.48
N GLY A 160 -22.71 -17.89 1.28
CA GLY A 160 -24.14 -18.13 1.41
C GLY A 160 -24.68 -19.34 0.61
N ASN A 161 -24.10 -19.71 -0.52
CA ASN A 161 -24.52 -20.87 -1.31
C ASN A 161 -23.92 -22.19 -0.80
N GLY A 162 -23.01 -22.13 0.17
CA GLY A 162 -22.37 -23.29 0.79
C GLY A 162 -20.87 -23.37 0.50
N SER A 163 -20.17 -24.13 1.33
CA SER A 163 -18.73 -24.38 1.18
C SER A 163 -18.46 -25.32 0.00
N ARG A 164 -17.45 -25.00 -0.81
CA ARG A 164 -17.11 -25.75 -2.03
C ARG A 164 -15.66 -25.62 -2.45
N LEU A 165 -15.16 -26.66 -3.10
CA LEU A 165 -13.98 -26.67 -3.95
C LEU A 165 -14.44 -26.56 -5.41
N SER A 166 -13.89 -25.64 -6.18
CA SER A 166 -14.15 -25.49 -7.61
C SER A 166 -12.83 -25.50 -8.39
N VAL A 167 -12.81 -26.18 -9.53
CA VAL A 167 -11.70 -26.15 -10.49
C VAL A 167 -12.23 -25.60 -11.80
N THR A 168 -11.52 -24.63 -12.37
CA THR A 168 -11.86 -23.98 -13.63
C THR A 168 -10.75 -24.17 -14.65
N ASP A 169 -11.14 -24.21 -15.93
CA ASP A 169 -10.24 -24.19 -17.08
C ASP A 169 -10.68 -23.12 -18.10
N LYS A 170 -10.14 -23.15 -19.32
CA LYS A 170 -10.48 -22.21 -20.40
C LYS A 170 -11.96 -22.24 -20.82
N SER A 171 -12.65 -23.36 -20.59
CA SER A 171 -14.05 -23.57 -20.95
C SER A 171 -15.02 -23.15 -19.85
N GLY A 172 -14.54 -22.98 -18.62
CA GLY A 172 -15.34 -22.57 -17.47
C GLY A 172 -15.15 -23.52 -16.28
N LEU A 173 -16.23 -23.82 -15.57
CA LEU A 173 -16.22 -24.75 -14.44
C LEU A 173 -15.99 -26.19 -14.92
N ALA A 174 -14.84 -26.78 -14.57
CA ALA A 174 -14.50 -28.16 -14.89
C ALA A 174 -14.94 -29.14 -13.79
N TYR A 175 -14.89 -28.72 -12.51
CA TYR A 175 -15.23 -29.54 -11.37
C TYR A 175 -15.73 -28.71 -10.18
N GLN A 176 -16.69 -29.22 -9.41
CA GLN A 176 -17.15 -28.59 -8.18
C GLN A 176 -17.62 -29.63 -7.15
N GLN A 177 -17.14 -29.52 -5.90
CA GLN A 177 -17.54 -30.38 -4.80
C GLN A 177 -17.76 -29.61 -3.48
N PRO A 178 -18.94 -29.74 -2.85
CA PRO A 178 -20.18 -30.28 -3.42
C PRO A 178 -20.64 -29.42 -4.60
N ALA A 179 -21.34 -30.04 -5.56
CA ALA A 179 -21.94 -29.32 -6.67
C ALA A 179 -23.04 -28.38 -6.16
N ILE A 180 -23.01 -27.11 -6.59
CA ILE A 180 -24.08 -26.15 -6.34
C ILE A 180 -25.09 -26.24 -7.49
N THR A 181 -26.27 -26.79 -7.19
CA THR A 181 -27.34 -27.01 -8.17
C THR A 181 -28.37 -25.89 -8.21
N ALA A 182 -28.46 -25.10 -7.13
CA ALA A 182 -29.34 -23.94 -7.03
C ALA A 182 -28.61 -22.78 -6.33
N LEU A 183 -28.73 -21.58 -6.88
CA LEU A 183 -28.18 -20.36 -6.31
C LEU A 183 -29.23 -19.71 -5.41
N LYS A 184 -28.78 -19.09 -4.32
CA LYS A 184 -29.65 -18.24 -3.50
C LYS A 184 -30.14 -17.02 -4.29
N PRO A 185 -31.36 -16.50 -4.01
CA PRO A 185 -31.93 -15.37 -4.75
C PRO A 185 -31.02 -14.13 -4.80
N GLU A 186 -30.37 -13.79 -3.68
CA GLU A 186 -29.41 -12.69 -3.58
C GLU A 186 -28.19 -12.87 -4.49
N THR A 187 -27.68 -14.11 -4.59
CA THR A 187 -26.59 -14.45 -5.49
C THR A 187 -27.06 -14.33 -6.93
N CYS A 188 -28.26 -14.82 -7.23
CA CYS A 188 -28.83 -14.70 -8.57
C CYS A 188 -28.99 -13.25 -9.04
N ALA A 189 -29.54 -12.39 -8.19
CA ALA A 189 -29.66 -10.97 -8.50
C ALA A 189 -28.29 -10.33 -8.83
N ASN A 190 -27.25 -10.69 -8.06
CA ASN A 190 -25.89 -10.21 -8.32
C ASN A 190 -25.36 -10.69 -9.68
N TYR A 191 -25.44 -12.00 -9.98
CA TYR A 191 -24.95 -12.52 -11.26
C TYR A 191 -25.75 -11.99 -12.46
N LYS A 192 -27.07 -11.79 -12.34
CA LYS A 192 -27.86 -11.10 -13.38
C LYS A 192 -27.31 -9.70 -13.64
N GLY A 193 -27.05 -8.93 -12.58
CA GLY A 193 -26.45 -7.59 -12.70
C GLY A 193 -25.07 -7.61 -13.36
N LEU A 194 -24.23 -8.60 -13.05
CA LEU A 194 -22.91 -8.76 -13.65
C LEU A 194 -22.98 -9.14 -15.13
N GLU A 195 -23.86 -10.05 -15.53
CA GLU A 195 -24.04 -10.41 -16.94
C GLU A 195 -24.58 -9.24 -17.77
N LEU A 196 -25.46 -8.42 -17.19
CA LEU A 196 -25.93 -7.18 -17.81
C LEU A 196 -24.80 -6.15 -17.99
N LYS A 197 -23.94 -6.01 -16.99
CA LYS A 197 -22.80 -5.09 -17.02
C LYS A 197 -21.70 -5.57 -17.99
N TYR A 198 -21.56 -6.88 -18.17
CA TYR A 198 -20.49 -7.50 -18.93
C TYR A 198 -21.04 -8.58 -19.89
N PRO A 199 -21.80 -8.18 -20.93
CA PRO A 199 -22.49 -9.12 -21.80
C PRO A 199 -21.52 -10.07 -22.51
N GLY A 200 -21.90 -11.35 -22.58
CA GLY A 200 -21.14 -12.41 -23.26
C GLY A 200 -19.93 -12.94 -22.50
N LYS A 201 -19.67 -12.47 -21.27
CA LYS A 201 -18.57 -12.96 -20.43
C LYS A 201 -18.87 -14.26 -19.71
N ARG A 202 -20.15 -14.68 -19.62
CA ARG A 202 -20.56 -15.95 -18.99
C ARG A 202 -19.98 -16.08 -17.58
N ILE A 203 -20.05 -15.01 -16.82
CA ILE A 203 -19.51 -14.87 -15.45
C ILE A 203 -20.13 -15.91 -14.52
N CYS A 204 -21.43 -16.21 -14.68
CA CYS A 204 -22.07 -17.25 -13.89
C CYS A 204 -21.48 -18.64 -14.18
N GLN A 205 -21.38 -19.02 -15.46
CA GLN A 205 -20.90 -20.34 -15.88
C GLN A 205 -19.41 -20.55 -15.62
N ALA A 206 -18.66 -19.47 -15.39
CA ALA A 206 -17.29 -19.54 -14.90
C ALA A 206 -17.20 -20.03 -13.43
N ARG A 207 -18.32 -20.06 -12.68
CA ARG A 207 -18.34 -20.36 -11.23
C ARG A 207 -19.35 -21.40 -10.80
N PHE A 208 -20.42 -21.59 -11.56
CA PHE A 208 -21.48 -22.55 -11.28
C PHE A 208 -21.79 -23.40 -12.51
N SER A 209 -22.48 -24.51 -12.30
CA SER A 209 -22.92 -25.38 -13.38
C SER A 209 -23.87 -24.65 -14.33
N ASP A 210 -23.89 -25.06 -15.61
CA ASP A 210 -24.81 -24.51 -16.61
C ASP A 210 -26.28 -24.63 -16.17
N ALA A 211 -26.65 -25.74 -15.52
CA ALA A 211 -28.00 -25.94 -15.00
C ALA A 211 -28.37 -24.91 -13.92
N ALA A 212 -27.47 -24.67 -12.97
CA ALA A 212 -27.70 -23.71 -11.89
C ALA A 212 -27.76 -22.27 -12.43
N CYS A 213 -26.89 -21.92 -13.38
CA CYS A 213 -26.91 -20.61 -14.03
C CYS A 213 -28.15 -20.40 -14.90
N LYS A 214 -28.59 -21.42 -15.62
CA LYS A 214 -29.81 -21.34 -16.45
C LYS A 214 -31.03 -21.06 -15.59
N ALA A 215 -31.25 -21.86 -14.55
CA ALA A 215 -32.34 -21.65 -13.59
C ALA A 215 -32.27 -20.25 -12.97
N CYS A 216 -31.07 -19.78 -12.68
CA CYS A 216 -30.87 -18.48 -12.07
C CYS A 216 -31.13 -17.29 -13.01
N LEU A 217 -30.70 -17.37 -14.28
CA LEU A 217 -30.67 -16.24 -15.22
C LEU A 217 -31.92 -16.14 -16.10
N GLU A 218 -32.65 -17.24 -16.32
CA GLU A 218 -33.85 -17.27 -17.17
C GLU A 218 -35.16 -16.98 -16.40
N ASP A 219 -35.14 -17.09 -15.07
CA ASP A 219 -36.20 -16.59 -14.18
C ASP A 219 -36.25 -15.05 -14.13
#